data_AF-A0AAV0C503-F1
#
_entry.id   AF-A0AAV0C503-F1
#
_cell.length_a   1.000
_cell.length_b   1.000
_cell.length_c   1.000
_cell.angle_alpha   90.00
_cell.angle_beta   90.00
_cell.angle_gamma   90.00
#
_symmetry.space_group_name_H-M   'P 1'
#
loop_
_entity.id
_entity.type
_entity.pdbx_description
1 polymer ?
#
loop_
_entity_poly.entity_id
_entity_poly.type
_entity_poly.pdbx_seq_one_letter_code
_entity_poly.pdbx_strand_id
1 'polypeptide(L)'
;MAACNHDMLFTYVYAGWEGTGNDSRVFLDAITRSENGLPMPPIGYYYVVDAGYPNVPGFLAPYRGESYHLNDFRGRGRIRNKQALFNYRHSSVRNVIERCFGVLKERFPILDISRGYPLRRQVQIPI
;
A
#
# COMPACT_ATOMS: atom_id res chain seq x y z
N MET A 1 3.64 -4.63 -5.96
CA MET A 1 2.46 -4.06 -5.25
C MET A 1 1.69 -5.21 -4.60
N ALA A 2 1.05 -5.00 -3.45
CA ALA A 2 0.15 -6.00 -2.85
C ALA A 2 -1.00 -5.30 -2.14
N ALA A 3 -2.12 -6.00 -1.94
CA ALA A 3 -3.23 -5.58 -1.10
C ALA A 3 -3.47 -6.61 0.00
N CYS A 4 -3.91 -6.14 1.16
CA CYS A 4 -4.29 -6.98 2.29
C CYS A 4 -5.65 -6.56 2.86
N ASN A 5 -6.32 -7.49 3.53
CA ASN A 5 -7.52 -7.19 4.30
C ASN A 5 -7.16 -6.80 5.76
N HIS A 6 -8.18 -6.50 6.57
CA HIS A 6 -8.01 -6.13 7.98
C HIS A 6 -7.51 -7.28 8.87
N ASP A 7 -7.67 -8.54 8.42
CA ASP A 7 -7.17 -9.74 9.11
C ASP A 7 -5.69 -10.04 8.81
N MET A 8 -4.99 -9.06 8.23
CA MET A 8 -3.59 -9.16 7.84
C MET A 8 -3.29 -10.23 6.77
N LEU A 9 -4.28 -10.59 5.95
CA LEU A 9 -4.10 -11.54 4.85
C LEU A 9 -3.87 -10.79 3.53
N PHE A 10 -2.84 -11.17 2.78
CA PHE A 10 -2.66 -10.71 1.41
C PHE A 10 -3.77 -11.28 0.53
N THR A 11 -4.56 -10.40 -0.07
CA THR A 11 -5.68 -10.75 -0.97
C THR A 11 -5.30 -10.58 -2.44
N TYR A 12 -4.20 -9.88 -2.70
CA TYR A 12 -3.66 -9.67 -4.04
C TYR A 12 -2.16 -9.38 -3.98
N VAL A 13 -1.40 -9.98 -4.89
CA VAL A 13 0.04 -9.73 -5.04
C VAL A 13 0.34 -9.52 -6.52
N TYR A 14 0.97 -8.40 -6.83
CA TYR A 14 1.42 -8.04 -8.17
C TYR A 14 2.93 -7.85 -8.19
N ALA A 15 3.62 -8.82 -8.76
CA ALA A 15 5.07 -8.92 -8.85
C ALA A 15 5.56 -8.75 -10.30
N GLY A 16 6.88 -8.78 -10.51
CA GLY A 16 7.48 -8.68 -11.86
C GLY A 16 7.83 -7.25 -12.31
N TRP A 17 7.68 -6.26 -11.43
CA TRP A 17 8.11 -4.88 -11.66
C TRP A 17 9.52 -4.62 -11.14
N GLU A 18 10.29 -3.83 -11.88
CA GLU A 18 11.62 -3.40 -11.45
C GLU A 18 11.57 -2.71 -10.09
N GLY A 19 12.53 -2.99 -9.21
CA GLY A 19 12.58 -2.41 -7.86
C GLY A 19 12.73 -0.88 -7.83
N THR A 20 13.10 -0.27 -8.94
CA THR A 20 13.17 1.19 -9.17
C THR A 20 11.92 1.74 -9.89
N GLY A 21 10.96 0.88 -10.21
CA GLY A 21 9.71 1.25 -10.86
C GLY A 21 8.93 2.23 -10.00
N ASN A 22 8.40 3.29 -10.62
CA ASN A 22 7.57 4.25 -9.92
C ASN A 22 6.26 3.57 -9.47
N ASP A 23 5.96 3.60 -8.17
CA ASP A 23 4.75 3.02 -7.57
C ASP A 23 3.48 3.37 -8.34
N SER A 24 3.32 4.62 -8.76
CA SER A 24 2.16 5.06 -9.54
C SER A 24 2.02 4.32 -10.89
N ARG A 25 3.14 3.99 -11.55
CA ARG A 25 3.13 3.23 -12.80
C ARG A 25 2.77 1.77 -12.56
N VAL A 26 3.34 1.16 -11.52
CA VAL A 26 3.02 -0.23 -11.12
C VAL A 26 1.53 -0.38 -10.85
N PHE A 27 0.96 0.60 -10.13
CA PHE A 27 -0.46 0.62 -9.82
C PHE A 27 -1.35 0.87 -11.03
N LEU A 28 -1.01 1.85 -11.86
CA LEU A 28 -1.78 2.12 -13.07
C LEU A 28 -1.81 0.90 -13.98
N ASP A 29 -0.70 0.19 -14.13
CA ASP A 29 -0.67 -1.06 -14.90
C ASP A 29 -1.57 -2.13 -14.27
N ALA A 30 -1.49 -2.32 -12.94
CA ALA A 30 -2.31 -3.28 -12.21
C ALA A 30 -3.82 -3.07 -12.37
N ILE A 31 -4.28 -1.81 -12.39
CA ILE A 31 -5.73 -1.50 -12.49
C ILE A 31 -6.22 -1.40 -13.94
N THR A 32 -5.34 -1.15 -14.91
CA THR A 32 -5.75 -0.92 -16.31
C THR A 32 -5.86 -2.21 -17.11
N ARG A 33 -5.02 -3.21 -16.82
CA ARG A 33 -5.07 -4.50 -17.52
C ARG A 33 -5.88 -5.50 -16.70
N SER A 34 -7.01 -5.94 -17.24
CA SER A 34 -7.83 -6.98 -16.62
C SER A 34 -7.07 -8.28 -16.37
N GLU A 35 -6.06 -8.56 -17.20
CA GLU A 35 -5.12 -9.68 -17.11
C GLU A 35 -4.38 -9.73 -15.76
N ASN A 36 -4.11 -8.55 -15.16
CA ASN A 36 -3.40 -8.44 -13.90
C ASN A 36 -4.28 -8.85 -12.70
N GLY A 37 -5.60 -9.01 -12.90
CA GLY A 37 -6.49 -9.68 -11.96
C GLY A 37 -6.72 -8.96 -10.63
N LEU A 38 -6.45 -7.64 -10.53
CA LEU A 38 -6.77 -6.86 -9.33
C LEU A 38 -8.30 -6.71 -9.20
N PRO A 39 -8.95 -7.31 -8.19
CA PRO A 39 -10.39 -7.18 -8.03
C PRO A 39 -10.77 -5.74 -7.69
N MET A 40 -11.81 -5.22 -8.35
CA MET A 40 -12.40 -3.94 -7.97
C MET A 40 -13.18 -4.10 -6.65
N PRO A 41 -13.14 -3.10 -5.76
CA PRO A 41 -13.88 -3.18 -4.51
C PRO A 41 -15.39 -3.18 -4.78
N PRO A 42 -16.20 -3.86 -3.93
CA PRO A 42 -17.65 -3.78 -4.01
C PRO A 42 -18.17 -2.35 -3.86
N ILE A 43 -19.39 -2.10 -4.31
CA ILE A 43 -20.04 -0.77 -4.17
C ILE A 43 -20.05 -0.37 -2.68
N GLY A 44 -19.55 0.83 -2.39
CA GLY A 44 -19.44 1.36 -1.03
C GLY A 44 -18.12 1.02 -0.31
N TYR A 45 -17.25 0.23 -0.92
CA TYR A 45 -15.94 -0.13 -0.39
C TYR A 45 -14.81 0.50 -1.22
N TYR A 46 -13.66 0.67 -0.58
CA TYR A 46 -12.49 1.29 -1.19
C TYR A 46 -11.20 0.62 -0.72
N TYR A 47 -10.23 0.53 -1.61
CA TYR A 47 -8.84 0.29 -1.24
C TYR A 47 -8.23 1.57 -0.68
N VAL A 48 -7.53 1.45 0.44
CA VAL A 48 -6.74 2.53 1.03
C VAL A 48 -5.34 2.47 0.44
N VAL A 49 -4.90 3.53 -0.24
CA VAL A 49 -3.61 3.58 -0.94
C VAL A 49 -2.71 4.70 -0.40
N ASP A 50 -1.41 4.60 -0.65
CA ASP A 50 -0.42 5.64 -0.31
C ASP A 50 -0.63 6.95 -1.11
N ALA A 51 -0.07 8.06 -0.62
CA ALA A 51 -0.09 9.38 -1.25
C ALA A 51 0.59 9.42 -2.64
N GLY A 52 1.46 8.44 -2.91
CA GLY A 52 2.13 8.25 -4.20
C GLY A 52 1.20 7.73 -5.31
N TYR A 53 0.04 7.18 -4.95
CA TYR A 53 -0.94 6.68 -5.91
C TYR A 53 -1.95 7.75 -6.33
N PRO A 54 -2.45 7.72 -7.58
CA PRO A 54 -3.51 8.60 -8.01
C PRO A 54 -4.85 8.23 -7.35
N ASN A 55 -5.68 9.24 -7.07
CA ASN A 55 -7.06 9.03 -6.66
C ASN A 55 -7.91 8.66 -7.88
N VAL A 56 -8.38 7.42 -7.93
CA VAL A 56 -9.24 6.88 -8.99
C VAL A 56 -10.40 6.11 -8.33
N PRO A 57 -11.54 5.90 -9.02
CA PRO A 57 -12.67 5.18 -8.43
C PRO A 57 -12.27 3.84 -7.83
N GLY A 58 -12.68 3.58 -6.57
CA GLY A 58 -12.31 2.38 -5.81
C GLY A 58 -11.01 2.49 -5.00
N PHE A 59 -10.24 3.57 -5.14
CA PHE A 59 -8.96 3.74 -4.45
C PHE A 59 -8.86 5.13 -3.79
N LEU A 60 -8.53 5.15 -2.50
CA LEU A 60 -8.48 6.36 -1.68
C LEU A 60 -7.06 6.64 -1.17
N ALA A 61 -6.44 7.66 -1.75
CA ALA A 61 -5.21 8.26 -1.28
C ALA A 61 -5.50 9.32 -0.20
N PRO A 62 -4.57 9.59 0.73
CA PRO A 62 -4.73 10.64 1.71
C PRO A 62 -4.75 12.04 1.07
N TYR A 63 -5.33 13.00 1.78
CA TYR A 63 -5.22 14.41 1.41
C TYR A 63 -3.77 14.88 1.52
N ARG A 64 -3.28 15.54 0.47
CA ARG A 64 -1.94 16.14 0.45
C ARG A 64 -1.96 17.49 1.18
N GLY A 65 -0.83 17.83 1.82
CA GLY A 65 -0.65 19.12 2.50
C GLY A 65 -1.20 19.18 3.94
N GLU A 66 -1.80 18.10 4.43
CA GLU A 66 -2.29 17.97 5.82
C GLU A 66 -1.48 16.91 6.57
N SER A 67 -1.38 17.04 7.90
CA SER A 67 -0.68 16.05 8.74
C SER A 67 -1.26 14.65 8.55
N TYR A 68 -0.37 13.67 8.41
CA TYR A 68 -0.73 12.28 8.10
C TYR A 68 -0.32 11.29 9.20
N HIS A 69 0.75 11.57 9.95
CA HIS A 69 1.27 10.61 10.91
C HIS A 69 0.48 10.64 12.22
N LEU A 70 0.12 9.47 12.75
CA LEU A 70 -0.58 9.33 14.04
C LEU A 70 0.14 10.07 15.20
N ASN A 71 1.47 10.15 15.14
CA ASN A 71 2.28 10.86 16.11
C ASN A 71 2.11 12.38 16.05
N ASP A 72 1.81 12.95 14.88
CA ASP A 72 1.54 14.38 14.71
C ASP A 72 0.30 14.82 15.52
N PHE A 73 -0.61 13.88 15.79
CA PHE A 73 -1.85 14.10 16.52
C PHE A 73 -1.74 13.87 18.03
N ARG A 74 -0.67 13.23 18.53
CA ARG A 74 -0.50 12.90 19.96
C ARG A 74 -0.03 14.07 20.84
N GLY A 75 0.45 15.17 20.25
CA GLY A 75 0.94 16.34 21.00
C GLY A 75 0.46 17.71 20.51
N ARG A 76 -0.20 17.79 19.35
CA ARG A 76 -0.75 19.03 18.78
C ARG A 76 -2.27 18.98 18.86
N GLY A 77 -2.82 19.64 19.88
CA GLY A 77 -4.24 19.60 20.23
C GLY A 77 -5.19 19.62 19.04
N ARG A 78 -6.17 18.69 19.10
CA ARG A 78 -7.39 18.54 18.29
C ARG A 78 -7.18 18.55 16.76
N ILE A 79 -7.67 17.49 16.11
CA ILE A 79 -7.83 17.41 14.65
C ILE A 79 -8.56 18.68 14.17
N ARG A 80 -7.85 19.49 13.38
CA ARG A 80 -8.24 20.88 13.09
C ARG A 80 -9.31 21.00 11.99
N ASN A 81 -9.31 20.06 11.05
CA ASN A 81 -10.18 20.09 9.88
C ASN A 81 -10.60 18.67 9.46
N LYS A 82 -11.58 18.58 8.55
CA LYS A 82 -12.11 17.31 8.04
C LYS A 82 -11.07 16.48 7.28
N GLN A 83 -10.12 17.13 6.59
CA GLN A 83 -9.06 16.45 5.83
C GLN A 83 -8.03 15.80 6.76
N ALA A 84 -7.64 16.48 7.84
CA ALA A 84 -6.80 15.93 8.90
C ALA A 84 -7.49 14.76 9.62
N LEU A 85 -8.81 14.83 9.83
CA LEU A 85 -9.58 13.70 10.39
C LEU A 85 -9.56 12.48 9.45
N PHE A 86 -9.74 12.74 8.16
CA PHE A 86 -9.66 11.70 7.13
C PHE A 86 -8.27 11.07 7.11
N ASN A 87 -7.21 11.87 7.06
CA ASN A 87 -5.82 11.41 7.06
C ASN A 87 -5.47 10.59 8.30
N TYR A 88 -5.93 11.02 9.48
CA TYR A 88 -5.76 10.26 10.72
C TYR A 88 -6.40 8.86 10.65
N ARG A 89 -7.66 8.78 10.19
CA ARG A 89 -8.37 7.51 10.01
C ARG A 89 -7.73 6.64 8.92
N HIS A 90 -7.33 7.26 7.82
CA HIS A 90 -6.63 6.63 6.70
C HIS A 90 -5.31 5.99 7.17
N SER A 91 -4.48 6.73 7.90
CA SER A 91 -3.23 6.23 8.48
C SER A 91 -3.47 5.07 9.46
N SER A 92 -4.51 5.15 10.30
CA SER A 92 -4.88 4.06 11.19
C SER A 92 -5.24 2.77 10.46
N VAL A 93 -5.89 2.85 9.30
CA VAL A 93 -6.23 1.68 8.47
C VAL A 93 -4.99 1.15 7.75
N ARG A 94 -4.15 2.04 7.20
CA ARG A 94 -2.89 1.68 6.52
C ARG A 94 -1.91 0.93 7.42
N ASN A 95 -1.96 1.13 8.73
CA ASN A 95 -1.13 0.38 9.67
C ASN A 95 -1.21 -1.15 9.47
N VAL A 96 -2.34 -1.68 8.98
CA VAL A 96 -2.47 -3.11 8.68
C VAL A 96 -1.51 -3.56 7.57
N ILE A 97 -1.44 -2.85 6.43
CA ILE A 97 -0.57 -3.23 5.31
C ILE A 97 0.92 -3.14 5.69
N GLU A 98 1.28 -2.13 6.49
CA GLU A 98 2.66 -1.96 6.99
C GLU A 98 3.04 -3.12 7.92
N ARG A 99 2.15 -3.53 8.82
CA ARG A 99 2.35 -4.70 9.68
C ARG A 99 2.41 -5.99 8.88
N CYS A 100 1.59 -6.18 7.85
CA CYS A 100 1.65 -7.35 6.97
C CYS A 100 3.03 -7.49 6.33
N PHE A 101 3.54 -6.41 5.74
CA PHE A 101 4.88 -6.42 5.16
C PHE A 101 5.99 -6.57 6.20
N GLY A 102 5.83 -5.99 7.40
CA GLY A 102 6.76 -6.20 8.51
C GLY A 102 6.88 -7.67 8.90
N VAL A 103 5.75 -8.36 9.11
CA VAL A 103 5.72 -9.80 9.41
C VAL A 103 6.30 -10.63 8.26
N LEU A 104 5.99 -10.27 7.01
CA LEU A 104 6.51 -10.96 5.83
C LEU A 104 8.05 -10.88 5.77
N LYS A 105 8.62 -9.69 5.98
CA LYS A 105 10.07 -9.47 5.95
C LYS A 105 10.79 -10.15 7.13
N GLU A 106 10.18 -10.14 8.32
CA GLU A 106 10.72 -10.84 9.49
C GLU A 106 10.77 -12.36 9.26
N ARG A 107 9.70 -12.92 8.68
CA ARG A 107 9.62 -14.36 8.38
C ARG A 107 10.58 -14.77 7.26
N PHE A 108 10.77 -13.90 6.27
CA PHE A 108 11.60 -14.16 5.10
C PHE A 108 12.71 -13.11 4.99
N PRO A 109 13.82 -13.26 5.73
CA PRO A 109 14.93 -12.31 5.73
C PRO A 109 15.50 -12.04 4.34
N ILE A 110 15.34 -12.97 3.39
CA ILE A 110 15.73 -12.78 1.99
C ILE A 110 15.06 -11.57 1.32
N LEU A 111 13.87 -11.17 1.80
CA LEU A 111 13.17 -9.96 1.35
C LEU A 111 13.76 -8.67 1.94
N ASP A 112 14.59 -8.79 2.98
CA ASP A 112 15.34 -7.69 3.60
C ASP A 112 16.78 -7.62 3.03
N ILE A 113 17.29 -8.72 2.46
CA ILE A 113 18.59 -8.78 1.78
C ILE A 113 18.49 -8.09 0.41
N SER A 114 18.56 -6.77 0.43
CA SER A 114 18.72 -5.93 -0.77
C SER A 114 20.12 -6.05 -1.37
N ARG A 115 20.54 -7.21 -1.93
CA ARG A 115 21.81 -7.30 -2.72
C ARG A 115 21.80 -8.35 -3.85
N GLY A 116 21.75 -7.88 -5.09
CA GLY A 116 22.57 -8.42 -6.19
C GLY A 116 21.90 -9.28 -7.28
N TYR A 117 20.65 -9.72 -7.12
CA TYR A 117 20.01 -10.60 -8.12
C TYR A 117 19.15 -9.84 -9.15
N PRO A 118 19.24 -10.17 -10.45
CA PRO A 118 18.34 -9.63 -11.48
C PRO A 118 16.87 -9.94 -11.17
N LEU A 119 15.98 -9.03 -11.53
CA LEU A 119 14.55 -9.08 -11.22
C LEU A 119 13.87 -10.42 -11.57
N ARG A 120 14.21 -10.98 -12.74
CA ARG A 120 13.67 -12.26 -13.21
C ARG A 120 14.00 -13.41 -12.27
N ARG A 121 15.14 -13.37 -11.57
CA ARG A 121 15.51 -14.37 -10.55
C ARG A 121 14.82 -14.10 -9.23
N GLN A 122 14.65 -12.84 -8.83
CA GLN A 122 13.96 -12.50 -7.58
C GLN A 122 12.51 -13.03 -7.54
N VAL A 123 11.80 -12.98 -8.67
CA VAL A 123 10.42 -13.50 -8.77
C VAL A 123 10.36 -15.05 -8.71
N GLN A 124 11.47 -15.73 -8.95
CA GLN A 124 11.57 -17.20 -8.95
C GLN A 124 12.10 -17.78 -7.63
N ILE A 125 12.57 -16.95 -6.70
CA ILE A 125 13.01 -17.41 -5.38
C ILE A 125 11.75 -17.91 -4.65
N PRO A 126 11.66 -19.21 -4.32
CA PRO A 126 10.53 -19.73 -3.58
C PRO A 126 10.50 -19.08 -2.19
N ILE A 127 9.32 -18.58 -1.81
CA ILE A 127 9.01 -18.09 -0.46
C ILE A 127 8.38 -19.25 0.32
#